data_AF-A0A6N3VAW3-F1
#
_entry.id   AF-A0A6N3VAW3-F1
#
_cell.length_a   1.000
_cell.length_b   1.000
_cell.length_c   1.000
_cell.angle_alpha   90.00
_cell.angle_beta   90.00
_cell.angle_gamma   90.00
#
_symmetry.space_group_name_H-M   'P 1'
#
loop_
_entity.id
_entity.type
_entity.pdbx_description
1 polymer ?
#
loop_
_entity_poly.entity_id
_entity_poly.type
_entity_poly.pdbx_seq_one_letter_code
_entity_poly.pdbx_strand_id
1 'polypeptide(L)'
;MFTSFHEPADEGLRYLYSEDGMHWDSIPGIWLKPELGQHQLMRDPSMVRTPDGTYHLVWTTSWKGDLGFGYAHSKDLIHWSEQQMIPVMADEPTTINVWAPEIFYDDESEQFMVVWASCVPGRFEKGIEEENNNHRLYYITTKDFKTVSKAKLLYDPGFSTIDAVIVKRAKNDYVMVLKDNTRPERNLKIAFSDSMTGPYSPASQPFTESFVEGPSVENLGDDYLIYFDVYKKKIYGAMRTKDFRNFTDVTEEVSIPVGHKHGTIFKAPESLVKALLEEKK
;
A
#
# COMPACT_ATOMS: atom_id res chain seq x y z
N MET A 1 9.73 7.95 7.24
CA MET A 1 9.29 8.60 5.99
C MET A 1 8.01 7.96 5.53
N PHE A 2 7.23 8.66 4.71
CA PHE A 2 5.93 8.20 4.22
C PHE A 2 5.78 8.63 2.77
N THR A 3 5.52 7.69 1.85
CA THR A 3 5.13 8.03 0.48
C THR A 3 3.69 8.55 0.45
N SER A 4 3.41 9.43 -0.50
CA SER A 4 2.07 9.98 -0.69
C SER A 4 1.93 10.53 -2.11
N PHE A 5 0.70 10.85 -2.48
CA PHE A 5 0.35 11.70 -3.62
C PHE A 5 -0.71 12.72 -3.18
N HIS A 6 -1.02 13.70 -4.03
CA HIS A 6 -2.16 14.61 -3.86
C HIS A 6 -3.20 14.36 -4.96
N GLU A 7 -4.46 14.74 -4.72
CA GLU A 7 -5.47 14.78 -5.78
C GLU A 7 -5.45 16.14 -6.51
N PRO A 8 -5.57 16.17 -7.84
CA PRO A 8 -5.58 15.03 -8.76
C PRO A 8 -4.20 14.33 -8.82
N ALA A 9 -4.20 13.00 -8.95
CA ALA A 9 -3.01 12.16 -8.84
C ALA A 9 -2.08 12.17 -10.07
N ASP A 10 -1.95 13.30 -10.76
CA ASP A 10 -1.19 13.49 -11.99
C ASP A 10 0.17 14.20 -11.78
N GLU A 11 0.41 14.79 -10.61
CA GLU A 11 1.70 15.44 -10.32
C GLU A 11 2.83 14.45 -10.03
N GLY A 12 2.58 13.45 -9.16
CA GLY A 12 3.54 12.40 -8.83
C GLY A 12 3.86 12.22 -7.35
N LEU A 13 4.98 11.54 -7.10
CA LEU A 13 5.44 11.08 -5.79
C LEU A 13 5.76 12.26 -4.87
N ARG A 14 5.17 12.24 -3.68
CA ARG A 14 5.46 13.16 -2.57
C ARG A 14 5.96 12.35 -1.37
N TYR A 15 6.69 13.02 -0.50
CA TYR A 15 7.15 12.43 0.76
C TYR A 15 6.70 13.24 1.96
N LEU A 16 6.56 12.54 3.07
CA LEU A 16 6.55 13.11 4.40
C LEU A 16 7.66 12.48 5.24
N TYR A 17 8.05 13.18 6.29
CA TYR A 17 8.97 12.68 7.30
C TYR A 17 8.40 12.91 8.70
N SER A 18 8.88 12.10 9.64
CA SER A 18 8.56 12.16 11.05
C SER A 18 9.71 11.51 11.82
N GLU A 19 10.04 12.08 12.97
CA GLU A 19 11.04 11.53 13.90
C GLU A 19 10.41 10.58 14.91
N ASP A 20 9.14 10.79 15.25
CA ASP A 20 8.41 10.02 16.27
C ASP A 20 7.32 9.10 15.69
N GLY A 21 7.10 9.16 14.38
CA GLY A 21 6.04 8.45 13.67
C GLY A 21 4.64 9.04 13.90
N MET A 22 4.43 9.92 14.88
CA MET A 22 3.11 10.45 15.23
C MET A 22 2.83 11.77 14.50
N HIS A 23 3.85 12.64 14.43
CA HIS A 23 3.74 13.98 13.85
C HIS A 23 4.54 14.05 12.55
N TRP A 24 3.85 14.25 11.45
CA TRP A 24 4.44 14.26 10.11
C TRP A 24 4.52 15.68 9.55
N ASP A 25 5.61 15.94 8.84
CA ASP A 25 5.81 17.13 8.03
C ASP A 25 6.07 16.75 6.57
N SER A 26 5.61 17.59 5.64
CA SER A 26 5.85 17.39 4.21
C SER A 26 7.33 17.65 3.89
N ILE A 27 7.91 16.80 3.05
CA ILE A 27 9.12 17.15 2.30
C ILE A 27 8.65 17.84 1.02
N PRO A 28 8.99 19.12 0.79
CA PRO A 28 8.57 19.86 -0.41
C PRO A 28 9.00 19.17 -1.71
N GLY A 29 8.22 19.41 -2.78
CA GLY A 29 8.55 18.98 -4.14
C GLY A 29 7.81 17.74 -4.63
N ILE A 30 8.06 17.41 -5.90
CA ILE A 30 7.63 16.19 -6.59
C ILE A 30 8.88 15.37 -6.90
N TRP A 31 8.92 14.14 -6.39
CA TRP A 31 10.14 13.31 -6.39
C TRP A 31 10.22 12.36 -7.57
N LEU A 32 9.08 11.96 -8.13
CA LEU A 32 8.97 11.18 -9.34
C LEU A 32 7.63 11.51 -10.02
N LYS A 33 7.67 12.03 -11.25
CA LYS A 33 6.46 12.29 -12.04
C LYS A 33 5.96 11.01 -12.69
N PRO A 34 4.65 10.75 -12.80
CA PRO A 34 4.14 9.58 -13.50
C PRO A 34 4.35 9.72 -15.02
N GLU A 35 4.90 8.68 -15.64
CA GLU A 35 5.05 8.60 -17.11
C GLU A 35 4.33 7.37 -17.69
N LEU A 36 3.89 6.46 -16.82
CA LEU A 36 3.28 5.18 -17.18
C LEU A 36 1.74 5.21 -17.14
N GLY A 37 1.15 4.30 -17.91
CA GLY A 37 -0.29 4.07 -17.94
C GLY A 37 -1.04 5.05 -18.84
N GLN A 38 -2.29 4.69 -19.17
CA GLN A 38 -3.11 5.48 -20.09
C GLN A 38 -3.40 6.89 -19.59
N HIS A 39 -3.42 7.08 -18.27
CA HIS A 39 -3.76 8.34 -17.63
C HIS A 39 -2.57 9.04 -16.96
N GLN A 40 -1.38 8.43 -16.99
CA GLN A 40 -0.18 8.96 -16.33
C GLN A 40 -0.47 9.36 -14.88
N LEU A 41 -1.07 8.44 -14.11
CA LEU A 41 -1.38 8.66 -12.69
C LEU A 41 -0.31 8.02 -11.80
N MET A 42 -0.13 8.60 -10.62
CA MET A 42 0.55 7.96 -9.50
C MET A 42 -0.32 8.02 -8.26
N ARG A 43 -1.04 6.92 -8.00
CA ARG A 43 -1.78 6.73 -6.75
C ARG A 43 -1.20 5.59 -5.94
N ASP A 44 -1.45 5.65 -4.65
CA ASP A 44 -1.13 4.58 -3.71
C ASP A 44 0.36 4.15 -3.81
N PRO A 45 1.33 5.08 -3.86
CA PRO A 45 2.74 4.72 -3.97
C PRO A 45 3.18 3.91 -2.76
N SER A 46 3.68 2.70 -2.98
CA SER A 46 4.18 1.81 -1.94
C SER A 46 5.68 1.60 -2.06
N MET A 47 6.37 1.56 -0.92
CA MET A 47 7.83 1.55 -0.89
C MET A 47 8.41 0.62 0.17
N VAL A 48 9.45 -0.13 -0.22
CA VAL A 48 10.34 -0.85 0.70
C VAL A 48 11.80 -0.52 0.42
N ARG A 49 12.64 -0.70 1.43
CA ARG A 49 14.10 -0.57 1.33
C ARG A 49 14.75 -1.94 1.55
N THR A 50 15.58 -2.38 0.61
CA THR A 50 16.35 -3.63 0.72
C THR A 50 17.65 -3.45 1.50
N PRO A 51 18.29 -4.55 1.97
CA PRO A 51 19.54 -4.49 2.74
C PRO A 51 20.69 -3.77 2.04
N ASP A 52 20.73 -3.80 0.71
CA ASP A 52 21.72 -3.08 -0.11
C ASP A 52 21.46 -1.57 -0.19
N GLY A 53 20.40 -1.08 0.46
CA GLY A 53 20.01 0.33 0.51
C GLY A 53 19.20 0.81 -0.69
N THR A 54 18.74 -0.08 -1.58
CA THR A 54 17.82 0.30 -2.67
C THR A 54 16.41 0.49 -2.13
N TYR A 55 15.76 1.57 -2.54
CA TYR A 55 14.34 1.80 -2.40
C TYR A 55 13.62 1.31 -3.65
N HIS A 56 12.61 0.48 -3.47
CA HIS A 56 11.76 -0.06 -4.53
C HIS A 56 10.37 0.53 -4.37
N LEU A 57 9.85 1.13 -5.43
CA LEU A 57 8.57 1.83 -5.47
C LEU A 57 7.63 1.12 -6.45
N VAL A 58 6.39 0.91 -6.03
CA VAL A 58 5.28 0.50 -6.91
C VAL A 58 4.08 1.44 -6.76
N TRP A 59 3.24 1.58 -7.79
CA TRP A 59 2.06 2.48 -7.73
C TRP A 59 0.97 2.12 -8.74
N THR A 60 -0.25 2.60 -8.48
CA THR A 60 -1.40 2.53 -9.40
C THR A 60 -1.23 3.55 -10.54
N THR A 61 -1.32 3.11 -11.80
CA THR A 61 -1.11 3.95 -13.00
C THR A 61 -2.38 4.49 -13.66
N SER A 62 -3.53 3.84 -13.42
CA SER A 62 -4.84 4.25 -13.97
C SER A 62 -6.00 3.77 -13.08
N TRP A 63 -7.13 4.45 -13.16
CA TRP A 63 -8.37 3.99 -12.53
C TRP A 63 -8.90 2.70 -13.14
N LYS A 64 -8.82 2.53 -14.46
CA LYS A 64 -9.24 1.33 -15.20
C LYS A 64 -8.41 1.18 -16.46
N GLY A 65 -8.36 -0.02 -17.02
CA GLY A 65 -7.80 -0.30 -18.34
C GLY A 65 -6.31 -0.68 -18.36
N ASP A 66 -5.54 -0.28 -17.34
CA ASP A 66 -4.18 -0.80 -17.16
C ASP A 66 -4.22 -2.17 -16.47
N LEU A 67 -3.49 -3.14 -17.03
CA LEU A 67 -3.37 -4.52 -16.55
C LEU A 67 -2.07 -4.74 -15.74
N GLY A 68 -1.52 -3.68 -15.19
CA GLY A 68 -0.26 -3.70 -14.45
C GLY A 68 -0.13 -2.52 -13.51
N PHE A 69 0.97 -2.50 -12.78
CA PHE A 69 1.36 -1.38 -11.91
C PHE A 69 2.70 -0.80 -12.35
N GLY A 70 2.98 0.44 -11.96
CA GLY A 70 4.27 1.08 -12.19
C GLY A 70 5.32 0.60 -11.20
N TYR A 71 6.57 0.51 -11.65
CA TYR A 71 7.73 0.16 -10.83
C TYR A 71 8.91 1.08 -11.16
N ALA A 72 9.63 1.51 -10.13
CA ALA A 72 10.92 2.20 -10.24
C ALA A 72 11.74 1.95 -8.97
N HIS A 73 13.04 2.19 -9.04
CA HIS A 73 13.92 2.08 -7.88
C HIS A 73 14.89 3.25 -7.76
N SER A 74 15.38 3.50 -6.55
CA SER A 74 16.33 4.57 -6.25
C SER A 74 17.29 4.18 -5.12
N LYS A 75 18.48 4.77 -5.09
CA LYS A 75 19.41 4.66 -3.95
C LYS A 75 19.34 5.87 -3.00
N ASP A 76 18.76 6.97 -3.45
CA ASP A 76 18.78 8.25 -2.75
C ASP A 76 17.42 8.95 -2.69
N LEU A 77 16.34 8.35 -3.22
CA LEU A 77 14.99 8.92 -3.31
C LEU A 77 14.86 10.20 -4.16
N ILE A 78 15.97 10.67 -4.74
CA ILE A 78 16.08 11.89 -5.57
C ILE A 78 16.14 11.50 -7.04
N HIS A 79 17.04 10.57 -7.36
CA HIS A 79 17.31 10.06 -8.70
C HIS A 79 16.68 8.67 -8.84
N TRP A 80 15.76 8.55 -9.79
CA TRP A 80 14.98 7.35 -10.02
C TRP A 80 15.44 6.63 -11.29
N SER A 81 15.33 5.30 -11.28
CA SER A 81 15.44 4.50 -12.50
C SER A 81 14.35 4.88 -13.51
N GLU A 82 14.51 4.42 -14.75
CA GLU A 82 13.41 4.41 -15.71
C GLU A 82 12.19 3.68 -15.11
N GLN A 83 10.99 4.21 -15.38
CA GLN A 83 9.75 3.61 -14.93
C GLN A 83 9.41 2.39 -15.79
N GLN A 84 8.98 1.31 -15.15
CA GLN A 84 8.59 0.06 -15.80
C GLN A 84 7.16 -0.30 -15.47
N MET A 85 6.39 -0.70 -16.48
CA MET A 85 5.08 -1.31 -16.26
C MET A 85 5.27 -2.80 -15.96
N ILE A 86 4.77 -3.28 -14.82
CA ILE A 86 4.76 -4.70 -14.45
C ILE A 86 3.37 -5.28 -14.78
N PRO A 87 3.23 -6.08 -15.86
CA PRO A 87 1.93 -6.43 -16.44
C PRO A 87 1.28 -7.64 -15.75
N VAL A 88 0.98 -7.53 -14.46
CA VAL A 88 0.58 -8.66 -13.60
C VAL A 88 -0.77 -9.30 -13.95
N MET A 89 -1.66 -8.60 -14.67
CA MET A 89 -2.97 -9.10 -15.08
C MET A 89 -3.11 -9.23 -16.60
N ALA A 90 -2.01 -9.25 -17.37
CA ALA A 90 -2.05 -9.32 -18.83
C ALA A 90 -2.68 -10.61 -19.37
N ASP A 91 -2.55 -11.73 -18.64
CA ASP A 91 -3.17 -13.02 -18.99
C ASP A 91 -4.68 -13.08 -18.64
N GLU A 92 -5.23 -12.01 -18.05
CA GLU A 92 -6.60 -11.93 -17.54
C GLU A 92 -7.34 -10.71 -18.16
N PRO A 93 -7.67 -10.74 -19.47
CA PRO A 93 -8.06 -9.55 -20.23
C PRO A 93 -9.41 -8.94 -19.83
N THR A 94 -10.23 -9.64 -19.05
CA THR A 94 -11.48 -9.09 -18.49
C THR A 94 -11.25 -8.30 -17.20
N THR A 95 -10.02 -8.26 -16.70
CA THR A 95 -9.66 -7.47 -15.51
C THR A 95 -9.95 -6.00 -15.73
N ILE A 96 -10.63 -5.39 -14.75
CA ILE A 96 -11.01 -3.98 -14.81
C ILE A 96 -9.84 -3.06 -14.44
N ASN A 97 -9.02 -3.48 -13.48
CA ASN A 97 -8.00 -2.65 -12.87
C ASN A 97 -6.93 -3.45 -12.12
N VAL A 98 -5.81 -2.78 -11.84
CA VAL A 98 -4.78 -3.15 -10.85
C VAL A 98 -4.63 -1.95 -9.92
N TRP A 99 -5.12 -2.06 -8.68
CA TRP A 99 -5.16 -0.96 -7.71
C TRP A 99 -4.33 -1.23 -6.47
N ALA A 100 -3.79 -0.15 -5.90
CA ALA A 100 -3.10 -0.10 -4.63
C ALA A 100 -2.08 -1.24 -4.47
N PRO A 101 -1.06 -1.33 -5.35
CA PRO A 101 -0.01 -2.30 -5.18
C PRO A 101 0.77 -1.97 -3.91
N GLU A 102 0.84 -2.91 -2.98
CA GLU A 102 1.70 -2.84 -1.79
C GLU A 102 2.88 -3.78 -1.97
N ILE A 103 4.09 -3.24 -1.84
CA ILE A 103 5.33 -4.02 -1.90
C ILE A 103 5.78 -4.43 -0.50
N PHE A 104 6.12 -5.70 -0.35
CA PHE A 104 6.70 -6.29 0.85
C PHE A 104 8.00 -6.99 0.48
N TYR A 105 9.03 -6.86 1.32
CA TYR A 105 10.29 -7.60 1.15
C TYR A 105 10.47 -8.58 2.30
N ASP A 106 10.54 -9.87 1.97
CA ASP A 106 10.87 -10.91 2.94
C ASP A 106 12.38 -11.12 2.99
N ASP A 107 12.95 -10.80 4.13
CA ASP A 107 14.38 -10.89 4.42
C ASP A 107 14.89 -12.34 4.52
N GLU A 108 14.04 -13.29 4.90
CA GLU A 108 14.40 -14.71 5.01
C GLU A 108 14.54 -15.39 3.64
N SER A 109 13.65 -15.09 2.70
CA SER A 109 13.69 -15.65 1.34
C SER A 109 14.40 -14.74 0.31
N GLU A 110 14.81 -13.55 0.74
CA GLU A 110 15.38 -12.49 -0.10
C GLU A 110 14.52 -12.25 -1.35
N GLN A 111 13.22 -12.07 -1.14
CA GLN A 111 12.23 -12.00 -2.20
C GLN A 111 11.19 -10.92 -1.91
N PHE A 112 10.79 -10.20 -2.95
CA PHE A 112 9.64 -9.31 -2.91
C PHE A 112 8.35 -10.08 -3.13
N MET A 113 7.32 -9.64 -2.43
CA MET A 113 5.94 -9.88 -2.77
C MET A 113 5.28 -8.54 -3.08
N VAL A 114 4.48 -8.48 -4.14
CA VAL A 114 3.60 -7.33 -4.39
C VAL A 114 2.17 -7.84 -4.36
N VAL A 115 1.34 -7.27 -3.47
CA VAL A 115 -0.09 -7.53 -3.39
C VAL A 115 -0.85 -6.36 -4.01
N TRP A 116 -1.93 -6.62 -4.72
CA TRP A 116 -2.81 -5.57 -5.27
C TRP A 116 -4.26 -6.03 -5.30
N ALA A 117 -5.17 -5.09 -5.53
CA ALA A 117 -6.59 -5.38 -5.73
C ALA A 117 -6.97 -5.34 -7.21
N SER A 118 -7.64 -6.40 -7.68
CA SER A 118 -8.20 -6.46 -9.03
C SER A 118 -9.64 -6.96 -9.01
N CYS A 119 -10.49 -6.35 -9.84
CA CYS A 119 -11.82 -6.85 -10.14
C CYS A 119 -11.77 -7.62 -11.46
N VAL A 120 -12.15 -8.90 -11.42
CA VAL A 120 -12.35 -9.74 -12.60
C VAL A 120 -13.83 -10.14 -12.63
N PRO A 121 -14.65 -9.53 -13.51
CA PRO A 121 -16.09 -9.76 -13.56
C PRO A 121 -16.43 -11.25 -13.67
N GLY A 122 -17.42 -11.69 -12.88
CA GLY A 122 -17.97 -13.04 -12.85
C GLY A 122 -17.12 -14.07 -12.11
N ARG A 123 -15.97 -13.68 -11.55
CA ARG A 123 -15.03 -14.63 -10.94
C ARG A 123 -15.39 -15.06 -9.52
N PHE A 124 -16.02 -14.18 -8.76
CA PHE A 124 -16.35 -14.39 -7.36
C PHE A 124 -17.83 -14.06 -7.12
N GLU A 125 -18.38 -14.59 -6.03
CA GLU A 125 -19.73 -14.21 -5.61
C GLU A 125 -19.84 -12.68 -5.47
N LYS A 126 -20.82 -12.10 -6.16
CA LYS A 126 -21.04 -10.65 -6.25
C LYS A 126 -21.44 -10.04 -4.90
N GLY A 127 -22.24 -10.77 -4.12
CA GLY A 127 -22.91 -10.23 -2.95
C GLY A 127 -23.75 -9.00 -3.32
N ILE A 128 -23.41 -7.85 -2.75
CA ILE A 128 -24.10 -6.56 -2.98
C ILE A 128 -23.28 -5.54 -3.78
N GLU A 129 -22.03 -5.84 -4.11
CA GLU A 129 -21.18 -4.95 -4.91
C GLU A 129 -21.51 -5.07 -6.38
N GLU A 130 -21.19 -4.06 -7.21
CA GLU A 130 -21.36 -4.21 -8.65
C GLU A 130 -20.37 -5.20 -9.26
N GLU A 131 -20.74 -5.82 -10.38
CA GLU A 131 -19.93 -6.87 -11.03
C GLU A 131 -18.54 -6.35 -11.43
N ASN A 132 -18.47 -5.08 -11.84
CA ASN A 132 -17.23 -4.39 -12.20
C ASN A 132 -16.59 -3.64 -11.01
N ASN A 133 -16.96 -3.99 -9.77
CA ASN A 133 -16.44 -3.41 -8.53
C ASN A 133 -16.33 -4.45 -7.39
N ASN A 134 -16.16 -5.73 -7.73
CA ASN A 134 -16.02 -6.84 -6.79
C ASN A 134 -14.57 -7.35 -6.76
N HIS A 135 -13.73 -6.68 -5.99
CA HIS A 135 -12.28 -6.90 -5.99
C HIS A 135 -11.85 -8.04 -5.09
N ARG A 136 -10.73 -8.68 -5.45
CA ARG A 136 -9.94 -9.57 -4.58
C ARG A 136 -8.48 -9.20 -4.59
N LEU A 137 -7.75 -9.67 -3.57
CA LEU A 137 -6.32 -9.45 -3.44
C LEU A 137 -5.57 -10.53 -4.21
N TYR A 138 -4.68 -10.11 -5.08
CA TYR A 138 -3.77 -10.96 -5.85
C TYR A 138 -2.34 -10.61 -5.51
N TYR A 139 -1.40 -11.51 -5.82
CA TYR A 139 0.01 -11.25 -5.61
C TYR A 139 0.91 -11.85 -6.69
N ILE A 140 2.11 -11.29 -6.81
CA ILE A 140 3.28 -11.88 -7.44
C ILE A 140 4.43 -11.91 -6.44
N THR A 141 5.40 -12.77 -6.72
CA THR A 141 6.72 -12.72 -6.10
C THR A 141 7.80 -12.47 -7.13
N THR A 142 8.86 -11.75 -6.76
CA THR A 142 10.01 -11.48 -7.63
C THR A 142 11.26 -11.22 -6.80
N LYS A 143 12.44 -11.41 -7.38
CA LYS A 143 13.71 -11.00 -6.76
C LYS A 143 14.27 -9.70 -7.33
N ASP A 144 13.83 -9.30 -8.52
CA ASP A 144 14.50 -8.27 -9.31
C ASP A 144 13.58 -7.42 -10.20
N PHE A 145 12.27 -7.69 -10.21
CA PHE A 145 11.27 -7.09 -11.10
C PHE A 145 11.53 -7.28 -12.61
N LYS A 146 12.55 -8.06 -12.99
CA LYS A 146 12.77 -8.50 -14.38
C LYS A 146 12.06 -9.82 -14.64
N THR A 147 12.09 -10.71 -13.65
CA THR A 147 11.34 -11.97 -13.67
C THR A 147 10.33 -11.96 -12.54
N VAL A 148 9.04 -12.04 -12.88
CA VAL A 148 7.94 -12.12 -11.92
C VAL A 148 7.28 -13.50 -11.98
N SER A 149 6.77 -13.98 -10.84
CA SER A 149 5.92 -15.16 -10.84
C SER A 149 4.60 -14.88 -11.58
N LYS A 150 3.87 -15.95 -11.91
CA LYS A 150 2.45 -15.80 -12.29
C LYS A 150 1.66 -15.16 -11.14
N ALA A 151 0.69 -14.32 -11.48
CA ALA A 151 -0.26 -13.80 -10.52
C ALA A 151 -1.07 -14.94 -9.89
N LYS A 152 -1.29 -14.84 -8.58
CA LYS A 152 -2.07 -15.79 -7.80
C LYS A 152 -3.05 -15.04 -6.92
N LEU A 153 -4.20 -15.65 -6.65
CA LEU A 153 -5.11 -15.16 -5.63
C LEU A 153 -4.42 -15.23 -4.26
N LEU A 154 -4.34 -14.10 -3.56
CA LEU A 154 -3.84 -14.03 -2.20
C LEU A 154 -4.98 -14.29 -1.21
N TYR A 155 -6.09 -13.59 -1.40
CA TYR A 155 -7.15 -13.54 -0.40
C TYR A 155 -8.53 -13.32 -1.00
N ASP A 156 -9.45 -14.22 -0.62
CA ASP A 156 -10.88 -14.14 -0.87
C ASP A 156 -11.65 -14.37 0.44
N PRO A 157 -12.09 -13.29 1.11
CA PRO A 157 -12.87 -13.40 2.34
C PRO A 157 -14.38 -13.53 2.09
N GLY A 158 -14.82 -13.73 0.84
CA GLY A 158 -16.24 -13.75 0.46
C GLY A 158 -16.85 -12.35 0.24
N PHE A 159 -16.06 -11.28 0.30
CA PHE A 159 -16.50 -9.90 0.07
C PHE A 159 -15.46 -9.11 -0.74
N SER A 160 -15.88 -7.98 -1.33
CA SER A 160 -14.98 -7.10 -2.11
C SER A 160 -13.92 -6.50 -1.19
N THR A 161 -12.65 -6.81 -1.44
CA THR A 161 -11.53 -6.41 -0.59
C THR A 161 -10.45 -5.68 -1.39
N ILE A 162 -9.91 -4.61 -0.83
CA ILE A 162 -8.85 -3.79 -1.42
C ILE A 162 -7.85 -3.31 -0.35
N ASP A 163 -6.85 -2.53 -0.76
CA ASP A 163 -5.88 -1.80 0.08
C ASP A 163 -5.27 -2.68 1.19
N ALA A 164 -4.41 -3.61 0.80
CA ALA A 164 -3.80 -4.57 1.73
C ALA A 164 -2.38 -4.15 2.11
N VAL A 165 -2.06 -4.26 3.40
CA VAL A 165 -0.69 -4.14 3.93
C VAL A 165 -0.30 -5.43 4.62
N ILE A 166 0.88 -5.96 4.28
CA ILE A 166 1.44 -7.17 4.90
C ILE A 166 2.54 -6.78 5.89
N VAL A 167 2.41 -7.23 7.12
CA VAL A 167 3.35 -6.99 8.22
C VAL A 167 3.89 -8.31 8.72
N LYS A 168 5.21 -8.47 8.72
CA LYS A 168 5.90 -9.58 9.38
C LYS A 168 6.24 -9.18 10.81
N ARG A 169 5.64 -9.84 11.80
CA ARG A 169 5.91 -9.58 13.23
C ARG A 169 7.07 -10.42 13.75
N ALA A 170 7.17 -11.65 13.26
CA ALA A 170 8.23 -12.58 13.55
C ALA A 170 8.34 -13.62 12.42
N LYS A 171 9.30 -14.54 12.54
CA LYS A 171 9.37 -15.71 11.68
C LYS A 171 8.04 -16.48 11.74
N ASN A 172 7.46 -16.76 10.59
CA ASN A 172 6.16 -17.42 10.45
C ASN A 172 5.01 -16.72 11.19
N ASP A 173 5.05 -15.39 11.31
CA ASP A 173 3.97 -14.61 11.92
C ASP A 173 3.71 -13.35 11.09
N TYR A 174 2.71 -13.45 10.21
CA TYR A 174 2.31 -12.40 9.30
C TYR A 174 0.90 -11.92 9.61
N VAL A 175 0.72 -10.61 9.49
CA VAL A 175 -0.57 -9.93 9.61
C VAL A 175 -0.86 -9.19 8.33
N MET A 176 -2.08 -9.35 7.82
CA MET A 176 -2.62 -8.51 6.76
C MET A 176 -3.64 -7.55 7.35
N VAL A 177 -3.41 -6.25 7.17
CA VAL A 177 -4.46 -5.23 7.30
C VAL A 177 -5.11 -5.10 5.94
N LEU A 178 -6.43 -5.15 5.87
CA LEU A 178 -7.18 -5.06 4.61
C LEU A 178 -8.42 -4.18 4.77
N LYS A 179 -8.90 -3.62 3.67
CA LYS A 179 -10.18 -2.90 3.62
C LYS A 179 -11.29 -3.80 3.12
N ASP A 180 -12.38 -3.88 3.88
CA ASP A 180 -13.67 -4.31 3.35
C ASP A 180 -14.26 -3.20 2.50
N ASN A 181 -14.23 -3.40 1.18
CA ASN A 181 -14.73 -2.45 0.20
C ASN A 181 -16.25 -2.58 -0.03
N THR A 182 -16.92 -3.49 0.66
CA THR A 182 -18.37 -3.67 0.55
C THR A 182 -19.10 -2.42 1.06
N ARG A 183 -20.19 -2.03 0.39
CA ARG A 183 -21.11 -0.99 0.91
C ARG A 183 -22.17 -1.65 1.80
N PRO A 184 -22.36 -1.27 3.07
CA PRO A 184 -21.90 -0.02 3.70
C PRO A 184 -20.60 -0.11 4.50
N GLU A 185 -19.99 -1.29 4.64
CA GLU A 185 -18.84 -1.58 5.53
C GLU A 185 -17.72 -0.53 5.45
N ARG A 186 -16.97 -0.48 4.35
CA ARG A 186 -15.92 0.53 4.09
C ARG A 186 -14.97 0.73 5.28
N ASN A 187 -14.55 -0.37 5.91
CA ASN A 187 -13.79 -0.39 7.16
C ASN A 187 -12.55 -1.28 7.03
N LEU A 188 -11.64 -1.21 8.01
CA LEU A 188 -10.45 -2.04 8.05
C LEU A 188 -10.65 -3.29 8.92
N LYS A 189 -10.07 -4.40 8.47
CA LYS A 189 -10.08 -5.72 9.12
C LYS A 189 -8.67 -6.32 9.12
N ILE A 190 -8.49 -7.34 9.94
CA ILE A 190 -7.23 -8.07 10.12
C ILE A 190 -7.39 -9.52 9.65
N ALA A 191 -6.34 -10.07 9.04
CA ALA A 191 -6.17 -11.51 8.84
C ALA A 191 -4.75 -11.94 9.19
N PHE A 192 -4.57 -13.16 9.68
CA PHE A 192 -3.27 -13.70 10.14
C PHE A 192 -2.81 -14.86 9.26
N SER A 193 -1.50 -15.07 9.14
CA SER A 193 -0.92 -16.18 8.39
C SER A 193 0.46 -16.55 8.94
N ASP A 194 0.85 -17.82 8.77
CA ASP A 194 2.22 -18.27 9.05
C ASP A 194 3.18 -18.04 7.87
N SER A 195 2.69 -17.46 6.77
CA SER A 195 3.45 -17.18 5.53
C SER A 195 2.97 -15.89 4.86
N MET A 196 3.89 -15.13 4.25
CA MET A 196 3.54 -13.92 3.48
C MET A 196 2.51 -14.20 2.37
N THR A 197 2.53 -15.40 1.78
CA THR A 197 1.64 -15.79 0.68
C THR A 197 0.37 -16.51 1.14
N GLY A 198 0.09 -16.55 2.44
CA GLY A 198 -1.05 -17.27 2.99
C GLY A 198 -0.84 -18.79 3.13
N PRO A 199 -1.92 -19.54 3.43
CA PRO A 199 -3.30 -19.06 3.54
C PRO A 199 -3.50 -18.13 4.74
N TYR A 200 -4.24 -17.05 4.54
CA TYR A 200 -4.65 -16.14 5.62
C TYR A 200 -5.91 -16.65 6.31
N SER A 201 -6.05 -16.35 7.61
CA SER A 201 -7.23 -16.62 8.41
C SER A 201 -8.46 -15.89 7.87
N PRO A 202 -9.69 -16.25 8.30
CA PRO A 202 -10.85 -15.39 8.10
C PRO A 202 -10.60 -13.97 8.62
N ALA A 203 -11.21 -12.98 7.97
CA ALA A 203 -11.10 -11.59 8.37
C ALA A 203 -11.73 -11.36 9.75
N SER A 204 -11.11 -10.52 10.56
CA SER A 204 -11.64 -10.10 11.86
C SER A 204 -12.94 -9.28 11.72
N GLN A 205 -13.57 -9.00 12.86
CA GLN A 205 -14.49 -7.86 12.94
C GLN A 205 -13.73 -6.55 12.64
N PRO A 206 -14.42 -5.51 12.15
CA PRO A 206 -13.78 -4.22 11.89
C PRO A 206 -13.23 -3.60 13.17
N PHE A 207 -12.08 -2.95 13.07
CA PHE A 207 -11.46 -2.22 14.18
C PHE A 207 -11.49 -0.69 13.99
N THR A 208 -12.09 -0.22 12.91
CA THR A 208 -12.24 1.21 12.58
C THR A 208 -13.71 1.58 12.37
N GLU A 209 -14.00 2.88 12.27
CA GLU A 209 -15.25 3.34 11.66
C GLU A 209 -15.34 2.99 10.15
N SER A 210 -16.51 3.24 9.56
CA SER A 210 -16.72 3.17 8.11
C SER A 210 -16.19 4.40 7.38
N PHE A 211 -15.99 4.25 6.07
CA PHE A 211 -15.42 5.26 5.18
C PHE A 211 -13.97 5.60 5.51
N VAL A 212 -13.18 4.55 5.71
CA VAL A 212 -11.72 4.60 5.83
C VAL A 212 -11.04 3.79 4.72
N GLU A 213 -9.81 4.15 4.37
CA GLU A 213 -9.03 3.44 3.36
C GLU A 213 -7.52 3.65 3.45
N GLY A 214 -6.79 2.94 2.60
CA GLY A 214 -5.36 3.09 2.45
C GLY A 214 -4.56 2.92 3.73
N PRO A 215 -4.64 1.73 4.38
CA PRO A 215 -3.89 1.51 5.60
C PRO A 215 -2.38 1.62 5.35
N SER A 216 -1.63 2.07 6.35
CA SER A 216 -0.18 1.92 6.42
C SER A 216 0.21 1.54 7.84
N VAL A 217 1.21 0.68 8.01
CA VAL A 217 1.59 0.17 9.34
C VAL A 217 3.05 0.45 9.61
N GLU A 218 3.32 1.01 10.79
CA GLU A 218 4.68 1.20 11.30
C GLU A 218 4.82 0.56 12.69
N ASN A 219 6.00 -0.02 12.95
CA ASN A 219 6.36 -0.51 14.28
C ASN A 219 7.12 0.59 15.05
N LEU A 220 6.53 1.08 16.13
CA LEU A 220 7.11 2.04 17.05
C LEU A 220 7.38 1.38 18.41
N GLY A 221 8.55 0.75 18.52
CA GLY A 221 8.97 0.07 19.74
C GLY A 221 8.11 -1.17 20.00
N ASP A 222 7.39 -1.18 21.13
CA ASP A 222 6.53 -2.29 21.53
C ASP A 222 5.15 -2.27 20.86
N ASP A 223 4.81 -1.18 20.17
CA ASP A 223 3.51 -0.96 19.54
C ASP A 223 3.62 -0.91 18.01
N TYR A 224 2.51 -1.21 17.36
CA TYR A 224 2.24 -0.92 15.96
C TYR A 224 1.23 0.22 15.88
N LEU A 225 1.40 1.10 14.90
CA LEU A 225 0.42 2.10 14.51
C LEU A 225 -0.07 1.80 13.11
N ILE A 226 -1.40 1.75 12.96
CA ILE A 226 -2.08 1.57 11.69
C ILE A 226 -2.73 2.90 11.32
N TYR A 227 -2.15 3.59 10.34
CA TYR A 227 -2.65 4.85 9.77
C TYR A 227 -3.65 4.55 8.66
N PHE A 228 -4.63 5.43 8.44
CA PHE A 228 -5.59 5.31 7.34
C PHE A 228 -6.25 6.65 7.02
N ASP A 229 -6.68 6.84 5.77
CA ASP A 229 -7.43 8.01 5.33
C ASP A 229 -8.90 7.88 5.74
N VAL A 230 -9.39 8.82 6.55
CA VAL A 230 -10.80 8.96 6.89
C VAL A 230 -11.44 9.93 5.90
N TYR A 231 -11.63 9.44 4.67
CA TYR A 231 -11.83 10.29 3.49
C TYR A 231 -13.07 11.18 3.52
N LYS A 232 -14.10 10.84 4.32
CA LYS A 232 -15.26 11.73 4.55
C LYS A 232 -14.94 12.90 5.48
N LYS A 233 -14.04 12.69 6.44
CA LYS A 233 -13.60 13.71 7.40
C LYS A 233 -12.38 14.49 6.90
N LYS A 234 -11.71 14.00 5.84
CA LYS A 234 -10.50 14.59 5.25
C LYS A 234 -9.35 14.69 6.26
N ILE A 235 -9.20 13.67 7.09
CA ILE A 235 -8.11 13.52 8.06
C ILE A 235 -7.48 12.14 7.88
N TYR A 236 -6.28 11.97 8.43
CA TYR A 236 -5.76 10.64 8.73
C TYR A 236 -6.14 10.25 10.15
N GLY A 237 -6.57 9.00 10.31
CA GLY A 237 -6.73 8.34 11.60
C GLY A 237 -5.59 7.39 11.88
N ALA A 238 -5.44 6.99 13.14
CA ALA A 238 -4.48 5.98 13.55
C ALA A 238 -5.02 5.12 14.69
N MET A 239 -4.78 3.80 14.60
CA MET A 239 -5.06 2.84 15.66
C MET A 239 -3.75 2.25 16.18
N ARG A 240 -3.54 2.27 17.50
CA ARG A 240 -2.41 1.65 18.18
C ARG A 240 -2.76 0.22 18.59
N THR A 241 -1.85 -0.73 18.39
CA THR A 241 -2.01 -2.14 18.79
C THR A 241 -0.67 -2.81 19.08
N LYS A 242 -0.67 -3.83 19.94
CA LYS A 242 0.48 -4.73 20.14
C LYS A 242 0.33 -6.07 19.45
N ASP A 243 -0.90 -6.48 19.19
CA ASP A 243 -1.26 -7.86 18.84
C ASP A 243 -2.17 -7.97 17.61
N PHE A 244 -2.60 -6.84 17.04
CA PHE A 244 -3.59 -6.74 15.96
C PHE A 244 -4.94 -7.36 16.31
N ARG A 245 -5.28 -7.38 17.61
CA ARG A 245 -6.57 -7.86 18.15
C ARG A 245 -7.21 -6.79 19.03
N ASN A 246 -6.40 -6.09 19.82
CA ASN A 246 -6.82 -5.00 20.68
C ASN A 246 -6.29 -3.68 20.13
N PHE A 247 -7.18 -2.70 20.01
CA PHE A 247 -6.87 -1.43 19.37
C PHE A 247 -7.24 -0.26 20.28
N THR A 248 -6.38 0.75 20.30
CA THR A 248 -6.65 2.06 20.92
C THR A 248 -6.68 3.09 19.81
N ASP A 249 -7.78 3.86 19.72
CA ASP A 249 -7.85 5.00 18.81
C ASP A 249 -6.93 6.11 19.32
N VAL A 250 -5.96 6.49 18.48
CA VAL A 250 -4.98 7.54 18.75
C VAL A 250 -5.02 8.59 17.65
N THR A 251 -6.15 8.72 16.96
CA THR A 251 -6.37 9.68 15.87
C THR A 251 -6.09 11.12 16.31
N GLU A 252 -6.42 11.49 17.54
CA GLU A 252 -6.15 12.83 18.08
C GLU A 252 -4.67 13.06 18.42
N GLU A 253 -3.85 12.01 18.47
CA GLU A 253 -2.41 12.08 18.77
C GLU A 253 -1.54 12.15 17.50
N VAL A 254 -2.11 11.95 16.31
CA VAL A 254 -1.36 11.95 15.05
C VAL A 254 -1.67 13.20 14.22
N SER A 255 -0.66 13.71 13.51
CA SER A 255 -0.83 14.83 12.60
C SER A 255 -0.21 14.54 11.25
N ILE A 256 -1.01 14.59 10.19
CA ILE A 256 -0.56 14.49 8.80
C ILE A 256 -0.95 15.79 8.07
N PRO A 257 -0.03 16.45 7.35
CA PRO A 257 -0.31 17.64 6.58
C PRO A 257 -1.41 17.42 5.54
N VAL A 258 -2.20 18.47 5.30
CA VAL A 258 -3.35 18.43 4.41
C VAL A 258 -2.95 18.10 2.98
N GLY A 259 -3.74 17.28 2.30
CA GLY A 259 -3.59 16.96 0.88
C GLY A 259 -2.94 15.61 0.62
N HIS A 260 -2.18 15.09 1.58
CA HIS A 260 -1.58 13.77 1.50
C HIS A 260 -2.63 12.65 1.54
N LYS A 261 -2.34 11.56 0.84
CA LYS A 261 -3.22 10.41 0.56
C LYS A 261 -2.41 9.11 0.60
N HIS A 262 -3.12 7.99 0.48
CA HIS A 262 -2.63 6.62 0.62
C HIS A 262 -1.21 6.40 0.06
N GLY A 263 -0.36 5.82 0.89
CA GLY A 263 0.98 5.34 0.55
C GLY A 263 1.52 4.47 1.68
N THR A 264 2.84 4.36 1.79
CA THR A 264 3.53 3.45 2.72
C THR A 264 4.52 4.20 3.59
N ILE A 265 4.48 3.92 4.90
CA ILE A 265 5.49 4.36 5.85
C ILE A 265 6.70 3.44 5.78
N PHE A 266 7.89 4.02 5.75
CA PHE A 266 9.16 3.31 5.69
C PHE A 266 10.28 4.06 6.40
N LYS A 267 11.32 3.32 6.83
CA LYS A 267 12.50 3.89 7.49
C LYS A 267 13.52 4.39 6.47
N ALA A 268 14.09 5.55 6.73
CA ALA A 268 15.17 6.14 5.96
C ALA A 268 16.23 6.75 6.90
N PRO A 269 17.51 6.77 6.53
CA PRO A 269 18.54 7.45 7.32
C PRO A 269 18.22 8.93 7.48
N GLU A 270 18.47 9.49 8.67
CA GLU A 270 18.28 10.92 8.95
C GLU A 270 19.07 11.81 7.97
N SER A 271 20.29 11.39 7.60
CA SER A 271 21.10 12.09 6.60
C SER A 271 20.42 12.18 5.23
N LEU A 272 19.62 11.18 4.87
CA LEU A 272 18.86 11.18 3.61
C LEU A 272 17.69 12.16 3.69
N VAL A 273 16.97 12.17 4.81
CA VAL A 273 15.88 13.13 5.04
C VAL A 273 16.40 14.56 4.98
N LYS A 274 17.55 14.84 5.62
CA LYS A 274 18.21 16.15 5.55
C LYS A 274 18.58 16.54 4.12
N ALA A 275 19.15 15.62 3.34
CA ALA A 275 19.47 15.88 1.94
C ALA A 275 18.20 16.21 1.12
N LEU A 276 17.09 15.50 1.34
CA LEU A 276 15.81 15.78 0.67
C LEU A 276 15.22 17.15 1.04
N LEU A 277 15.41 17.62 2.28
CA LEU A 277 14.95 18.94 2.74
C LEU A 277 15.80 20.09 2.20
N GLU A 278 17.09 19.83 1.91
CA GLU A 278 18.01 20.82 1.34
C GLU A 278 17.91 20.90 -0.19
N GLU A 279 17.51 19.81 -0.84
CA GLU A 279 17.33 19.71 -2.28
C GLU A 279 16.17 20.61 -2.75
N LYS A 280 16.46 21.54 -3.66
CA LYS A 280 15.47 22.48 -4.17
C LYS A 280 14.69 21.85 -5.34
N LYS A 281 13.45 21.43 -5.10
CA LYS A 281 12.49 20.99 -6.11
C LYS A 281 11.20 21.79 -6.09
#